data_AF-A0A6B3GBV2-F1
#
_entry.id   AF-A0A6B3GBV2-F1
#
_cell.length_a   1.000
_cell.length_b   1.000
_cell.length_c   1.000
_cell.angle_alpha   90.00
_cell.angle_beta   90.00
_cell.angle_gamma   90.00
#
_symmetry.space_group_name_H-M   'P 1'
#
loop_
_entity.id
_entity.type
_entity.pdbx_description
1 polymer ?
#
loop_
_entity_poly.entity_id
_entity_poly.type
_entity_poly.pdbx_seq_one_letter_code
_entity_poly.pdbx_strand_id
1 'polypeptide(L)' 'PEDAGVIVRTAAEGASEDELRRDVERLQQQWEDIQKKAKGTSGSNAPTLLYGEPDMTVRVVRDIFNEDFS' A
#
# COMPACT_ATOMS: atom_id res chain seq x y z
N PRO A 1 2.16 2.68 13.53
CA PRO A 1 1.24 3.64 14.19
C PRO A 1 0.55 2.99 15.39
N GLU A 2 0.30 3.73 16.47
CA GLU A 2 -0.30 3.18 17.70
C GLU A 2 -1.76 2.72 17.48
N ASP A 3 -2.46 3.33 16.52
CA ASP A 3 -3.87 3.04 16.19
C ASP A 3 -4.06 2.10 14.98
N ALA A 4 -2.99 1.44 14.52
CA ALA A 4 -3.05 0.57 13.33
C ALA A 4 -2.48 -0.83 13.61
N GLY A 5 -3.16 -1.85 13.10
CA GLY A 5 -2.67 -3.22 13.05
C GLY A 5 -2.10 -3.58 11.68
N VAL A 6 -1.14 -4.50 11.63
CA VAL A 6 -0.58 -5.05 10.40
C VAL A 6 -0.83 -6.55 10.36
N ILE A 7 -1.20 -7.08 9.19
CA ILE A 7 -1.33 -8.52 8.94
C ILE A 7 -0.17 -8.94 8.05
N VAL A 8 0.67 -9.84 8.54
CA VAL A 8 1.74 -10.46 7.75
C VAL A 8 1.12 -11.56 6.88
N ARG A 9 1.37 -11.53 5.57
CA ARG A 9 0.87 -12.51 4.61
C ARG A 9 1.88 -13.64 4.41
N THR A 10 1.43 -14.80 3.94
CA THR A 10 2.31 -15.93 3.59
C THR A 10 3.38 -15.55 2.56
N ALA A 11 3.08 -14.61 1.65
CA ALA A 11 4.05 -14.07 0.69
C ALA A 11 5.24 -13.32 1.33
N ALA A 12 5.19 -13.03 2.62
CA ALA A 12 6.31 -12.44 3.37
C ALA A 12 7.21 -13.50 4.05
N GLU A 13 7.00 -14.78 3.75
CA GLU A 13 7.90 -15.84 4.19
C GLU A 13 9.33 -15.58 3.68
N GLY A 14 10.31 -15.59 4.58
CA GLY A 14 11.70 -15.32 4.24
C GLY A 14 12.08 -13.83 4.15
N ALA A 15 11.12 -12.90 4.22
CA ALA A 15 11.41 -11.47 4.21
C ALA A 15 12.20 -11.04 5.47
N SER A 16 13.20 -10.19 5.26
CA SER A 16 13.98 -9.58 6.33
C SER A 16 13.17 -8.53 7.10
N GLU A 17 13.60 -8.24 8.33
CA GLU A 17 12.99 -7.18 9.15
C GLU A 17 12.99 -5.82 8.45
N ASP A 18 14.05 -5.52 7.70
CA ASP A 18 14.17 -4.26 6.95
C ASP A 18 13.18 -4.20 5.78
N GLU A 19 12.92 -5.30 5.10
CA GLU A 19 11.91 -5.38 4.04
C GLU A 19 10.50 -5.21 4.60
N LEU A 20 10.20 -5.87 5.73
CA LEU A 20 8.94 -5.71 6.44
C LEU A 20 8.73 -4.27 6.91
N ARG A 21 9.78 -3.64 7.46
CA ARG A 21 9.75 -2.23 7.90
C ARG A 21 9.43 -1.31 6.72
N ARG A 22 10.13 -1.47 5.59
CA ARG A 22 9.89 -0.68 4.37
C ARG A 22 8.47 -0.84 3.86
N ASP A 23 7.91 -2.06 3.91
CA ASP A 23 6.53 -2.27 3.45
C ASP A 23 5.51 -1.60 4.38
N VAL A 24 5.72 -1.65 5.70
CA VAL A 24 4.89 -0.93 6.67
C VAL A 24 4.97 0.58 6.47
N GLU A 25 6.16 1.13 6.29
CA GLU A 25 6.36 2.57 6.00
C GLU A 25 5.65 2.98 4.71
N ARG A 26 5.76 2.17 3.66
CA ARG A 26 5.08 2.40 2.38
C ARG A 26 3.55 2.40 2.55
N LEU A 27 3.00 1.44 3.29
CA LEU A 27 1.56 1.37 3.58
C LEU A 27 1.10 2.57 4.39
N GLN A 28 1.89 3.03 5.36
CA GLN A 28 1.59 4.22 6.14
C GLN A 28 1.58 5.48 5.27
N GLN A 29 2.58 5.68 4.42
CA GLN A 29 2.63 6.84 3.52
C GLN A 29 1.41 6.87 2.57
N GLN A 30 1.05 5.70 2.02
CA GLN A 30 -0.12 5.57 1.17
C GLN A 30 -1.41 5.92 1.91
N TRP A 31 -1.54 5.50 3.17
CA TRP A 31 -2.68 5.84 4.01
C TRP A 31 -2.77 7.35 4.29
N GLU A 32 -1.64 7.99 4.60
CA GLU A 32 -1.58 9.44 4.82
C GLU A 32 -2.01 10.23 3.57
N ASP A 33 -1.59 9.79 2.39
CA ASP A 33 -2.01 10.40 1.12
C ASP A 33 -3.52 10.27 0.87
N ILE A 34 -4.10 9.09 1.16
CA ILE A 34 -5.54 8.86 1.08
C ILE A 34 -6.29 9.78 2.03
N GLN A 35 -5.84 9.88 3.28
CA GLN A 35 -6.42 10.75 4.31
C GLN A 35 -6.37 12.23 3.89
N LYS A 36 -5.25 12.68 3.32
CA LYS A 36 -5.10 14.06 2.84
C LYS A 36 -6.07 14.36 1.70
N LYS A 37 -6.22 13.46 0.72
CA LYS A 37 -7.19 13.61 -0.38
C LYS A 37 -8.63 13.57 0.12
N ALA A 38 -8.94 12.69 1.07
CA ALA A 38 -10.27 12.60 1.67
C ALA A 38 -10.66 13.93 2.35
N LYS A 39 -9.75 14.51 3.15
CA LYS A 39 -9.99 15.82 3.80
C LYS A 39 -10.12 16.97 2.80
N GLY A 40 -9.33 16.96 1.73
CA GLY A 40 -9.39 17.99 0.68
C GLY A 40 -10.65 17.95 -0.17
N THR A 41 -11.34 16.81 -0.22
CA THR A 41 -12.57 16.61 -1.01
C THR A 41 -13.85 16.85 -0.20
N SER A 42 -13.75 17.07 1.12
CA SER A 42 -14.89 17.32 2.02
C SER A 42 -15.75 18.55 1.68
N GLY A 43 -15.28 19.47 0.83
CA GLY A 43 -16.04 20.63 0.33
C GLY A 43 -16.63 20.46 -1.07
N SER A 44 -16.39 19.31 -1.72
CA SER A 44 -16.85 18.99 -3.07
C SER A 44 -18.04 18.04 -3.00
N ASN A 45 -19.17 18.40 -3.62
CA ASN A 45 -20.36 17.53 -3.72
C ASN A 45 -20.19 16.38 -4.74
N ALA A 46 -19.05 16.31 -5.44
CA ALA A 46 -18.80 15.28 -6.45
C ALA A 46 -17.96 14.13 -5.87
N PRO A 47 -18.34 12.85 -6.12
CA PRO A 47 -17.50 11.70 -5.80
C PRO A 47 -16.12 11.83 -6.46
N THR A 48 -15.06 11.55 -5.72
CA THR A 48 -13.68 11.66 -6.20
C THR A 48 -12.89 10.39 -5.89
N LEU A 49 -12.10 9.92 -6.84
CA LEU A 49 -11.21 8.78 -6.65
C LEU A 49 -10.06 9.17 -5.70
N LEU A 50 -10.00 8.55 -4.52
CA LEU A 50 -8.93 8.78 -3.54
C LEU A 50 -7.70 7.92 -3.83
N TYR A 51 -7.94 6.65 -4.15
CA TYR A 51 -6.93 5.66 -4.48
C TYR A 51 -7.47 4.70 -5.53
N GLY A 52 -6.66 4.40 -6.53
CA GLY A 52 -6.90 3.36 -7.52
C GLY A 52 -5.74 2.39 -7.49
N GLU A 53 -6.05 1.10 -7.57
CA GLU A 53 -5.04 0.07 -7.73
C GLU A 53 -4.20 0.33 -9.00
N PRO A 54 -2.90 -0.02 -9.00
CA PRO A 54 -2.07 0.07 -10.20
C PRO A 54 -2.67 -0.70 -11.37
N ASP A 55 -2.27 -0.35 -12.59
CA ASP A 55 -2.64 -1.10 -13.79
C ASP A 55 -2.34 -2.61 -13.64
N MET A 56 -3.18 -3.47 -14.21
CA MET A 56 -2.99 -4.93 -14.18
C MET A 56 -1.59 -5.34 -14.64
N THR A 57 -1.02 -4.65 -15.63
CA THR A 57 0.32 -4.92 -16.14
C THR A 57 1.39 -4.65 -15.08
N VAL A 58 1.22 -3.59 -14.30
CA VAL A 58 2.13 -3.23 -13.19
C VAL A 58 1.98 -4.22 -12.03
N ARG A 59 0.76 -4.71 -11.77
CA ARG A 59 0.50 -5.76 -10.77
C ARG A 59 1.14 -7.08 -11.17
N VAL A 60 0.99 -7.52 -12.42
CA VAL A 60 1.62 -8.76 -12.92
C VAL A 60 3.14 -8.68 -12.83
N VAL A 61 3.75 -7.56 -13.22
CA VAL A 61 5.20 -7.37 -13.03
C VAL A 61 5.55 -7.44 -11.55
N ARG A 62 4.84 -6.73 -10.67
CA ARG A 62 5.12 -6.80 -9.23
C ARG A 62 5.05 -8.23 -8.70
N ASP A 63 4.02 -8.98 -9.07
CA ASP A 63 3.78 -10.32 -8.55
C ASP A 63 4.82 -11.32 -9.09
N ILE A 64 5.19 -11.23 -10.37
CA ILE A 64 6.23 -12.09 -10.97
C ILE A 64 7.63 -11.81 -10.39
N PHE A 65 7.96 -10.53 -10.13
CA PHE A 65 9.29 -10.15 -9.65
C PHE A 65 9.45 -10.24 -8.12
N ASN A 66 8.40 -10.55 -7.37
CA ASN A 66 8.49 -10.76 -5.92
C ASN A 66 8.67 -12.22 -5.52
N GLU A 67 8.27 -13.20 -6.34
CA GLU A 67 8.17 -14.61 -5.91
C GLU A 67 9.24 -15.55 -6.48
N ASP A 68 9.99 -15.18 -7.53
CA ASP A 68 10.86 -16.14 -8.26
C ASP A 68 12.36 -15.77 -8.36
N PHE A 69 12.84 -14.71 -7.69
CA PHE A 69 14.26 -14.34 -7.71
C PHE A 69 14.81 -13.91 -6.34
N SER A 70 14.80 -14.84 -5.39
CA SER A 70 15.73 -14.89 -4.25
C SER A 70 15.88 -16.33 -3.76
#